data_AF-A0A8S3F0S6-F1
#
_entry.id   AF-A0A8S3F0S6-F1
#
_cell.length_a   1.000
_cell.length_b   1.000
_cell.length_c   1.000
_cell.angle_alpha   90.00
_cell.angle_beta   90.00
_cell.angle_gamma   90.00
#
_symmetry.space_group_name_H-M   'P 1'
#
loop_
_entity.id
_entity.type
_entity.pdbx_description
1 polymer ?
#
loop_
_entity_poly.entity_id
_entity_poly.type
_entity_poly.pdbx_seq_one_letter_code
_entity_poly.pdbx_strand_id
1 'polypeptide(L)' 'YTAFVGKPYEISFQYAETIANKIALANGQPKIDKVYFIGDNPDVDIVGANMYNNLLQQPM' A
#
# COMPACT_ATOMS: atom_id res chain seq x y z
N TYR A 1 -1.83 -23.22 -3.40
CA TYR A 1 -1.40 -21.93 -3.97
C TYR A 1 -0.61 -21.22 -2.88
N THR A 2 0.68 -20.93 -3.09
CA THR A 2 1.65 -20.80 -1.97
C THR A 2 1.82 -19.38 -1.41
N ALA A 3 1.26 -18.36 -2.02
CA ALA A 3 0.95 -17.05 -1.41
C ALA A 3 0.10 -16.22 -2.39
N PHE A 4 -0.87 -15.47 -1.89
CA PHE A 4 -1.58 -14.46 -2.67
C PHE A 4 -0.75 -13.17 -2.67
N VAL A 5 0.00 -12.94 -3.75
CA VAL A 5 0.89 -11.79 -3.95
C VAL A 5 0.52 -11.06 -5.25
N GLY A 6 0.80 -9.76 -5.29
CA GLY A 6 0.36 -8.87 -6.35
C GLY A 6 -0.93 -8.13 -5.98
N LYS A 7 -1.26 -7.08 -6.73
CA LYS A 7 -2.58 -6.44 -6.61
C LYS A 7 -3.67 -7.46 -6.98
N PRO A 8 -4.86 -7.46 -6.35
CA PRO A 8 -5.35 -6.48 -5.37
C PRO A 8 -4.99 -6.77 -3.91
N TYR A 9 -4.15 -7.76 -3.60
CA TYR A 9 -3.89 -8.18 -2.22
C TYR A 9 -3.16 -7.10 -1.41
N GLU A 10 -3.61 -6.84 -0.19
CA GLU A 10 -3.17 -5.76 0.69
C GLU A 10 -1.68 -5.81 0.98
N ILE A 11 -1.09 -7.01 1.01
CA ILE A 11 0.34 -7.22 1.25
C ILE A 11 1.22 -6.48 0.23
N SER A 12 0.76 -6.35 -1.02
CA SER A 12 1.49 -5.61 -2.05
C SER A 12 1.45 -4.10 -1.81
N PHE A 13 0.34 -3.58 -1.30
CA PHE A 13 0.17 -2.17 -0.96
C PHE A 13 0.97 -1.81 0.31
N GLN A 14 0.94 -2.66 1.33
CA GLN A 14 1.76 -2.54 2.54
C GLN A 14 3.26 -2.57 2.22
N TYR A 15 3.67 -3.48 1.34
CA TYR A 15 5.07 -3.54 0.89
C TYR A 15 5.48 -2.26 0.17
N ALA A 16 4.63 -1.73 -0.73
CA ALA A 16 4.89 -0.47 -1.42
C ALA A 16 5.05 0.71 -0.44
N GLU A 17 4.15 0.85 0.55
CA GLU A 17 4.25 1.88 1.60
C GLU A 17 5.56 1.74 2.40
N THR A 18 5.93 0.50 2.76
CA THR A 18 7.16 0.22 3.51
C THR A 18 8.41 0.65 2.74
N ILE A 19 8.46 0.36 1.44
CA ILE A 19 9.59 0.73 0.58
C ILE A 19 9.63 2.25 0.38
N ALA A 20 8.49 2.90 0.16
CA ALA A 20 8.41 4.35 0.04
C ALA A 20 8.90 5.06 1.32
N ASN A 21 8.50 4.57 2.50
CA ASN A 21 8.98 5.10 3.77
C ASN A 21 10.48 4.89 3.98
N LYS A 22 11.03 3.72 3.62
CA LYS A 22 12.48 3.48 3.68
C LYS A 22 13.25 4.48 2.83
N ILE A 23 12.77 4.75 1.61
CA ILE A 23 13.37 5.72 0.70
C ILE A 23 13.25 7.15 1.25
N ALA A 24 12.09 7.53 1.80
CA ALA A 24 11.88 8.84 2.40
C ALA A 24 12.88 9.10 3.55
N LEU A 25 12.94 8.17 4.51
CA LEU A 25 13.84 8.26 5.67
C LEU A 25 15.31 8.28 5.26
N ALA A 26 15.71 7.47 4.27
CA ALA A 26 17.08 7.46 3.75
C ALA A 26 17.47 8.80 3.09
N ASN A 27 16.50 9.56 2.57
CA ASN A 27 16.71 10.89 2.00
C ASN A 27 16.48 12.03 3.02
N GLY A 28 16.40 11.73 4.32
CA GLY A 28 16.16 12.72 5.37
C GLY A 28 14.77 13.34 5.33
N GLN A 29 13.81 12.71 4.64
CA GLN A 29 12.41 13.12 4.62
C GLN A 29 11.66 12.50 5.81
N PRO A 30 10.59 13.15 6.31
CA PRO A 30 9.74 12.56 7.33
C PRO A 30 9.04 11.29 6.81
N LYS A 31 8.48 10.51 7.74
CA LYS A 31 7.61 9.38 7.42
C LYS A 31 6.44 9.85 6.56
N ILE A 32 6.03 9.04 5.58
CA ILE A 32 4.90 9.33 4.71
C ILE A 32 3.59 9.15 5.49
N ASP A 33 2.81 10.22 5.58
CA ASP A 33 1.51 10.22 6.27
C ASP A 33 0.33 9.82 5.36
N LYS A 34 0.52 9.92 4.04
CA LYS A 34 -0.53 9.62 3.07
C LYS A 34 0.06 9.13 1.76
N VAL A 35 -0.50 8.04 1.23
CA VAL A 35 -0.13 7.45 -0.06
C VAL A 35 -1.34 7.48 -0.99
N TYR A 36 -1.12 7.89 -2.23
CA TYR A 36 -2.12 7.85 -3.30
C TYR A 36 -1.70 6.81 -4.34
N PHE A 37 -2.52 5.78 -4.53
CA PHE A 37 -2.33 4.77 -5.56
C PHE A 37 -3.02 5.23 -6.86
N ILE A 38 -2.28 5.24 -7.97
CA ILE A 38 -2.77 5.65 -9.29
C ILE A 38 -2.68 4.45 -10.23
N GLY A 39 -3.79 4.13 -10.91
CA GLY A 39 -3.86 3.04 -11.87
C GLY A 39 -5.15 3.08 -12.68
N ASP A 40 -5.19 2.29 -13.74
CA ASP A 40 -6.25 2.28 -14.76
C ASP A 40 -7.27 1.15 -14.55
N ASN A 41 -6.97 0.17 -13.70
CA ASN A 41 -7.84 -0.98 -13.46
C ASN A 41 -8.55 -0.88 -12.10
N PRO A 42 -9.87 -0.57 -12.08
CA PRO A 42 -10.62 -0.46 -10.83
C PRO A 42 -10.59 -1.71 -9.95
N ASP A 43 -10.64 -2.90 -10.53
CA ASP A 43 -10.72 -4.18 -9.80
C ASP A 43 -9.41 -4.56 -9.12
N VAL A 44 -8.33 -3.88 -9.47
CA VAL A 44 -6.97 -4.21 -9.05
C VAL A 44 -6.34 -3.05 -8.28
N ASP A 45 -6.30 -1.86 -8.89
CA ASP A 45 -5.68 -0.66 -8.32
C ASP A 45 -6.55 -0.03 -7.24
N ILE A 46 -7.82 0.21 -7.58
CA ILE A 46 -8.74 0.96 -6.71
C ILE A 46 -9.25 0.07 -5.59
N VAL A 47 -9.70 -1.15 -5.91
CA VAL A 47 -10.13 -2.13 -4.90
C VAL A 47 -9.00 -2.45 -3.93
N GLY A 48 -7.79 -2.75 -4.43
CA GLY A 48 -6.66 -3.07 -3.56
C GLY A 48 -6.25 -1.91 -2.65
N ALA A 49 -6.24 -0.67 -3.17
CA ALA A 49 -5.95 0.52 -2.37
C ALA A 49 -7.01 0.74 -1.28
N ASN A 50 -8.29 0.54 -1.59
CA ASN A 50 -9.38 0.67 -0.62
C ASN A 50 -9.33 -0.42 0.46
N MET A 51 -9.04 -1.67 0.09
CA MET A 51 -8.86 -2.78 1.04
C MET A 51 -7.73 -2.48 2.02
N TYR A 52 -6.59 -2.03 1.51
CA TYR A 52 -5.46 -1.63 2.35
C TYR A 52 -5.79 -0.43 3.24
N ASN A 53 -6.45 0.61 2.72
CA ASN A 53 -6.88 1.73 3.54
C ASN A 53 -7.84 1.30 4.67
N ASN A 54 -8.76 0.37 4.39
CA ASN A 54 -9.64 -0.18 5.41
C ASN A 54 -8.86 -0.96 6.48
N LEU A 55 -7.82 -1.70 6.10
CA LEU A 55 -6.91 -2.38 7.03
C LEU A 55 -6.21 -1.39 7.96
N LEU A 56 -5.75 -0.24 7.46
CA LEU A 56 -5.11 0.81 8.26
C LEU A 56 -6.05 1.46 9.28
N GLN A 57 -7.37 1.42 9.04
CA GLN A 57 -8.39 2.02 9.89
C GLN A 57 -8.99 1.03 10.91
N GLN A 58 -8.67 -0.26 10.81
CA GLN A 58 -9.15 -1.24 11.77
C GLN A 58 -8.46 -1.03 13.13
N PRO A 59 -9.23 -0.94 14.23
CA PRO A 59 -8.64 -0.96 15.57
C PRO A 59 -7.94 -2.30 15.79
N MET A 60 -6.72 -2.26 16.32
CA MET A 60 -5.96 -3.45 16.72
C MET A 60 -6.64 -4.20 17.87
#